data_AF-A0A178ES42-F1
#
_entry.id   AF-A0A178ES42-F1
#
_cell.length_a   1.000
_cell.length_b   1.000
_cell.length_c   1.000
_cell.angle_alpha   90.00
_cell.angle_beta   90.00
_cell.angle_gamma   90.00
#
_symmetry.space_group_name_H-M   'P 1'
#
loop_
_entity.id
_entity.type
_entity.pdbx_description
1 polymer ?
#
loop_
_entity_poly.entity_id
_entity_poly.type
_entity_poly.pdbx_seq_one_letter_code
_entity_poly.pdbx_strand_id
1 'polypeptide(L)'
;MFSSILRRLQGGNLEVFKFGLYIGFPIGWMYYFGTNLEERFSVPDFWPTTAHSHKIPADKGEIDKELARMNEQRAKRLLEKQRIQKEFENIAATSNSTTE
;
A
#
# COMPACT_ATOMS: atom_id res chain seq x y z
N MET A 1 18.13 45.23 26.23
CA MET A 1 16.96 45.54 25.36
C MET A 1 15.93 44.42 25.32
N PHE A 2 16.32 43.13 25.28
CA PHE A 2 15.37 42.00 25.32
C PHE A 2 14.54 41.92 26.62
N SER A 3 15.12 42.24 27.76
CA SER A 3 14.44 42.16 29.07
C SER A 3 13.21 43.07 29.20
N SER A 4 13.24 44.26 28.60
CA SER A 4 12.12 45.21 28.63
C SER A 4 10.91 44.77 27.79
N ILE A 5 11.15 43.98 26.74
CA ILE A 5 10.09 43.43 25.88
C ILE A 5 9.42 42.25 26.56
N LEU A 6 10.21 41.33 27.13
CA LEU A 6 9.69 40.18 27.88
C LEU A 6 8.85 40.61 29.10
N ARG A 7 9.24 41.69 29.79
CA ARG A 7 8.50 42.22 30.93
C ARG A 7 7.16 42.87 30.55
N ARG A 8 6.99 43.32 29.30
CA ARG A 8 5.70 43.82 28.75
C ARG A 8 4.76 42.69 28.31
N LEU A 9 5.33 41.51 28.01
CA LEU A 9 4.63 40.27 27.65
C LEU A 9 4.23 39.45 28.88
N GLN A 10 4.11 40.04 30.06
CA GLN A 10 3.73 39.36 31.30
C GLN A 10 2.30 39.73 31.70
N GLY A 11 1.55 38.81 32.32
CA GLY A 11 0.13 39.02 32.65
C GLY A 11 -0.78 38.96 31.41
N GLY A 12 -1.89 39.72 31.38
CA GLY A 12 -2.89 39.65 30.30
C GLY A 12 -2.33 39.90 28.88
N ASN A 13 -1.25 40.68 28.74
CA ASN A 13 -0.59 40.89 27.45
C ASN A 13 0.00 39.60 26.86
N LEU A 14 0.36 38.63 27.71
CA LEU A 14 0.82 37.31 27.29
C LEU A 14 -0.32 36.51 26.64
N GLU A 15 -1.53 36.63 27.19
CA GLU A 15 -2.70 35.91 26.69
C GLU A 15 -3.13 36.44 25.33
N VAL A 16 -3.10 37.77 25.13
CA VAL A 16 -3.35 38.40 23.82
C VAL A 16 -2.30 37.97 22.79
N PHE A 17 -1.02 37.90 23.18
CA PHE A 17 0.03 37.39 22.28
C PHE A 17 -0.18 35.92 21.93
N LYS A 18 -0.49 35.06 22.90
CA LYS A 18 -0.81 33.64 22.67
C LYS A 18 -2.02 33.48 21.75
N PHE A 19 -3.06 34.27 21.95
CA PHE A 19 -4.25 34.28 21.10
C PHE A 19 -3.92 34.68 19.66
N GLY A 20 -3.15 35.75 19.48
CA GLY A 20 -2.66 36.17 18.17
C GLY A 20 -1.82 35.10 17.48
N LEU A 21 -0.96 34.41 18.25
CA LEU A 21 -0.18 33.28 17.74
C LEU A 21 -1.07 32.09 17.36
N TYR A 22 -2.07 31.73 18.17
CA TYR A 22 -2.97 30.61 17.89
C TYR A 22 -3.88 30.83 16.69
N ILE A 23 -4.22 32.07 16.36
CA ILE A 23 -4.96 32.40 15.14
C ILE A 23 -3.99 32.55 13.95
N GLY A 24 -2.88 33.25 14.14
CA GLY A 24 -1.91 33.52 13.09
C GLY A 24 -1.14 32.28 12.63
N PHE A 25 -0.86 31.34 13.53
CA PHE A 25 -0.15 30.11 13.22
C PHE A 25 -0.89 29.23 12.19
N PRO A 26 -2.16 28.82 12.39
CA PRO A 26 -2.86 28.00 11.40
C PRO A 26 -3.12 28.77 10.10
N ILE A 27 -3.40 30.08 10.15
CA ILE A 27 -3.62 30.90 8.95
C ILE A 27 -2.32 31.00 8.14
N GLY A 28 -1.20 31.30 8.79
CA GLY A 28 0.10 31.39 8.12
C GLY A 28 0.56 30.05 7.57
N TRP A 29 0.33 28.96 8.32
CA TRP A 29 0.62 27.60 7.86
C TRP A 29 -0.22 27.23 6.64
N MET A 30 -1.51 27.55 6.65
CA MET A 30 -2.39 27.38 5.49
C MET A 30 -2.02 28.29 4.32
N TYR A 31 -1.54 29.51 4.55
CA TYR A 31 -1.12 30.39 3.46
C TYR A 31 0.14 29.83 2.77
N TYR A 32 1.10 29.34 3.55
CA TYR A 32 2.36 28.80 3.04
C TYR A 32 2.19 27.44 2.35
N PHE A 33 1.43 26.51 2.96
CA PHE A 33 1.23 25.17 2.38
C PHE A 33 -0.05 25.03 1.56
N GLY A 34 -1.10 25.78 1.85
CA GLY A 34 -2.45 25.53 1.32
C GLY A 34 -2.70 25.98 -0.12
N THR A 35 -1.81 26.78 -0.73
CA THR A 35 -2.01 27.32 -2.08
C THR A 35 -1.16 26.63 -3.16
N ASN A 36 -0.36 25.62 -2.78
CA ASN A 36 0.60 24.96 -3.68
C ASN A 36 0.85 23.49 -3.28
N LEU A 37 -0.20 22.78 -2.82
CA LEU A 37 -0.10 21.38 -2.40
C LEU A 37 0.25 20.45 -3.57
N GLU A 38 -0.37 20.67 -4.72
CA GLU A 38 -0.23 19.76 -5.87
C GLU A 38 1.22 19.70 -6.37
N GLU A 39 1.84 20.85 -6.62
CA GLU A 39 3.24 20.90 -7.07
C GLU A 39 4.25 20.39 -6.02
N ARG A 40 3.98 20.60 -4.72
CA ARG A 40 4.89 20.21 -3.64
C ARG A 40 4.76 18.75 -3.22
N PHE A 41 3.59 18.16 -3.41
CA PHE A 41 3.29 16.80 -2.95
C PHE A 41 2.92 15.84 -4.10
N SER A 42 2.90 16.29 -5.36
CA SER A 42 2.76 15.38 -6.50
C SER A 42 3.98 14.48 -6.59
N VAL A 43 3.74 13.17 -6.60
CA VAL A 43 4.77 12.17 -6.88
C VAL A 43 4.75 11.91 -8.39
N PRO A 44 5.84 12.18 -9.12
CA PRO A 44 5.96 11.79 -10.52
C PRO A 44 5.81 10.26 -10.62
N ASP A 45 5.06 9.79 -11.63
CA ASP A 45 4.84 8.36 -11.87
C ASP A 45 4.24 7.59 -10.68
N PHE A 46 3.39 8.24 -9.88
CA PHE A 46 2.68 7.60 -8.76
C PHE A 46 1.91 6.34 -9.19
N TRP A 47 1.32 6.36 -10.38
CA TRP A 47 0.60 5.21 -10.93
C TRP A 47 1.52 4.38 -11.84
N PRO A 48 1.53 3.04 -11.72
CA PRO A 48 2.26 2.18 -12.63
C PRO A 48 1.84 2.44 -14.07
N THR A 49 2.80 2.71 -14.95
CA THR A 49 2.55 2.96 -16.37
C THR A 49 1.81 1.78 -17.01
N THR A 50 0.93 2.05 -17.97
CA THR A 50 0.16 1.02 -18.72
C THR A 50 1.05 -0.02 -19.40
N ALA A 51 2.32 0.28 -19.65
CA ALA A 51 3.33 -0.65 -20.14
C ALA A 51 3.67 -1.78 -19.13
N HIS A 52 3.57 -1.49 -17.83
CA HIS A 52 3.80 -2.44 -16.75
C HIS A 52 2.52 -3.14 -16.28
N SER A 53 1.36 -2.73 -16.80
CA SER A 53 0.10 -3.41 -16.52
C SER A 53 -0.03 -4.68 -17.36
N HIS A 54 -0.57 -5.74 -16.75
CA HIS A 54 -0.89 -6.97 -17.47
C HIS A 54 -1.94 -6.66 -18.55
N LYS A 55 -1.55 -6.82 -19.81
CA LYS A 55 -2.46 -6.67 -20.94
C LYS A 55 -3.28 -7.94 -21.08
N ILE A 56 -4.60 -7.79 -21.02
CA ILE A 56 -5.54 -8.89 -21.30
C ILE A 56 -5.45 -9.16 -22.81
N PRO A 57 -5.32 -10.43 -23.25
CA PRO A 57 -5.34 -10.76 -24.67
C PRO A 57 -6.69 -10.33 -25.27
N ALA A 58 -6.62 -9.51 -26.33
CA ALA A 58 -7.81 -8.95 -26.98
C ALA A 58 -8.15 -9.69 -28.28
N ASP A 59 -7.19 -10.39 -28.88
CA ASP A 59 -7.41 -11.20 -30.08
C ASP A 59 -7.85 -12.62 -29.74
N LYS A 60 -8.74 -13.18 -30.58
CA LYS A 60 -9.29 -14.52 -30.37
C LYS A 60 -8.21 -15.61 -30.36
N GLY A 61 -7.20 -15.50 -31.23
CA GLY A 61 -6.10 -16.47 -31.27
C GLY A 61 -5.21 -16.43 -30.02
N GLU A 62 -4.97 -15.24 -29.48
CA GLU A 62 -4.25 -15.07 -28.22
C GLU A 62 -5.04 -15.63 -27.02
N ILE A 63 -6.36 -15.42 -27.01
CA ILE A 63 -7.26 -15.96 -25.98
C ILE A 63 -7.22 -17.49 -25.99
N ASP A 64 -7.34 -18.12 -27.16
CA ASP A 64 -7.34 -19.58 -27.28
C ASP A 64 -6.00 -20.19 -26.81
N LYS A 65 -4.88 -19.52 -27.13
CA LYS A 65 -3.54 -19.93 -26.70
C LYS A 65 -3.35 -19.81 -25.19
N GLU A 66 -3.81 -18.72 -24.59
CA GLU A 66 -3.72 -18.51 -23.14
C GLU A 66 -4.65 -19.47 -22.37
N LEU A 67 -5.83 -19.77 -22.94
CA LEU A 67 -6.75 -20.76 -22.39
C LEU A 67 -6.16 -22.17 -22.43
N ALA A 68 -5.49 -22.55 -23.52
CA ALA A 68 -4.77 -23.81 -23.61
C ALA A 68 -3.66 -23.91 -22.56
N ARG A 69 -2.87 -22.84 -22.38
CA ARG A 69 -1.83 -22.73 -21.33
C ARG A 69 -2.42 -22.91 -19.93
N MET A 70 -3.54 -22.26 -19.64
CA MET A 70 -4.23 -22.40 -18.35
C MET A 70 -4.74 -23.82 -18.11
N ASN A 71 -5.33 -24.45 -19.12
CA ASN A 71 -5.84 -25.82 -19.02
C ASN A 71 -4.72 -26.82 -18.76
N GLU A 72 -3.58 -26.68 -19.43
CA GLU A 72 -2.40 -27.54 -19.20
C GLU A 72 -1.86 -27.37 -17.77
N GLN A 73 -1.72 -26.13 -17.29
CA GLN A 73 -1.30 -25.88 -15.92
C GLN A 73 -2.29 -26.44 -14.90
N ARG A 74 -3.59 -26.36 -15.18
CA ARG A 74 -4.63 -26.94 -14.32
C ARG A 74 -4.50 -28.46 -14.25
N ALA A 75 -4.31 -29.11 -15.38
CA ALA A 75 -4.11 -30.56 -15.44
C ALA A 75 -2.88 -31.01 -14.64
N LYS A 76 -1.74 -30.31 -14.81
CA LYS A 76 -0.51 -30.56 -14.05
C LYS A 76 -0.74 -30.44 -12.53
N ARG A 77 -1.37 -29.35 -12.08
CA ARG A 77 -1.71 -29.15 -10.66
C ARG A 77 -2.63 -30.24 -10.11
N LEU A 78 -3.59 -30.72 -10.90
CA LEU A 78 -4.49 -31.80 -10.48
C LEU A 78 -3.75 -33.13 -10.31
N LEU A 79 -2.86 -33.48 -11.25
CA LEU A 79 -2.04 -34.69 -11.15
C LEU A 79 -1.12 -34.65 -9.93
N GLU A 80 -0.50 -33.51 -9.68
CA GLU A 80 0.39 -33.35 -8.53
C GLU A 80 -0.36 -33.45 -7.20
N LYS A 81 -1.55 -32.84 -7.10
CA LYS A 81 -2.44 -33.04 -5.96
C LYS A 81 -2.81 -34.49 -5.73
N GLN A 82 -3.11 -35.24 -6.79
CA GLN A 82 -3.43 -36.67 -6.68
C GLN A 82 -2.22 -37.49 -6.23
N ARG A 83 -1.01 -37.17 -6.72
CA ARG A 83 0.22 -37.83 -6.27
C ARG A 83 0.46 -37.59 -4.78
N ILE A 84 0.41 -36.33 -4.36
CA ILE A 84 0.60 -35.93 -2.97
C ILE A 84 -0.43 -36.64 -2.08
N GLN A 85 -1.70 -36.67 -2.47
CA GLN A 85 -2.76 -37.37 -1.72
C GLN A 85 -2.44 -38.87 -1.56
N LYS A 86 -2.03 -39.56 -2.63
CA LYS A 86 -1.64 -40.97 -2.56
C LYS A 86 -0.40 -41.20 -1.69
N GLU A 87 0.58 -40.31 -1.76
CA GLU A 87 1.77 -40.38 -0.91
C GLU A 87 1.40 -40.20 0.58
N PHE A 88 0.51 -39.25 0.90
CA PHE A 88 -0.04 -39.09 2.25
C PHE A 88 -0.81 -40.32 2.73
N GLU A 89 -1.67 -40.90 1.89
CA GLU A 89 -2.42 -42.12 2.21
C GLU A 89 -1.50 -43.32 2.47
N ASN A 90 -0.46 -43.49 1.65
CA ASN A 90 0.54 -44.56 1.82
C ASN A 90 1.38 -44.38 3.09
N ILE A 91 1.78 -43.15 3.41
CA ILE A 91 2.51 -42.82 4.64
C ILE A 91 1.63 -43.10 5.86
N ALA A 92 0.36 -42.68 5.83
CA ALA A 92 -0.61 -42.95 6.91
C ALA A 92 -0.89 -44.45 7.10
N ALA A 93 -0.96 -45.22 6.01
CA ALA A 93 -1.12 -46.67 6.08
C ALA A 93 0.12 -47.37 6.69
N THR A 94 1.32 -46.90 6.37
CA THR A 94 2.58 -47.48 6.88
C THR A 94 2.85 -47.10 8.35
N SER A 95 2.45 -45.90 8.79
CA SER A 95 2.55 -45.53 10.20
C SER A 95 1.63 -46.38 11.08
N ASN A 96 0.42 -46.70 10.60
CA ASN A 96 -0.54 -47.50 11.34
C ASN A 96 -0.14 -48.98 11.47
N SER A 97 0.68 -49.52 10.54
CA SER A 97 1.17 -50.90 10.60
C SER A 97 2.45 -51.09 11.43
N THR A 98 3.10 -50.00 11.85
CA THR A 98 4.36 -50.05 12.63
C THR A 98 4.11 -49.83 14.14
N THR A 99 2.88 -49.47 14.52
CA THR A 99 2.46 -49.24 15.91
C THR A 99 1.73 -50.43 16.56
N GLU A 100 1.60 -51.57 15.86
CA GLU A 100 1.23 -52.88 16.43
C GLU A 100 2.46 -53.76 16.57
#